data_AF-A0A7W9SNS6-F1
#
_entry.id   AF-A0A7W9SNS6-F1
#
_cell.length_a   1.000
_cell.length_b   1.000
_cell.length_c   1.000
_cell.angle_alpha   90.00
_cell.angle_beta   90.00
_cell.angle_gamma   90.00
#
_symmetry.space_group_name_H-M   'P 1'
#
loop_
_entity.id
_entity.type
_entity.pdbx_description
1 polymer ?
#
loop_
_entity_poly.entity_id
_entity_poly.type
_entity_poly.pdbx_seq_one_letter_code
_entity_poly.pdbx_strand_id
1 'polypeptide(L)'
;MGKHHKKAVRAAFREAVFARDGHCCRVCGRSDTALDAHHISDRTTLPGGGYVKENGISLCALCHRLAEQLWETGVAAPGFSPDQLYALIGSSYAQALHAAERAAT
;
A
#
# COMPACT_ATOMS: atom_id res chain seq x y z
N MET A 1 -14.34 -7.57 16.07
CA MET A 1 -14.41 -7.22 14.64
C MET A 1 -14.91 -8.42 13.81
N GLY A 2 -16.13 -8.39 13.26
CA GLY A 2 -16.70 -9.51 12.50
C GLY A 2 -16.01 -9.76 11.15
N LYS A 3 -16.08 -11.01 10.63
CA LYS A 3 -15.44 -11.45 9.38
C LYS A 3 -15.87 -10.61 8.15
N HIS A 4 -17.15 -10.22 8.09
CA HIS A 4 -17.69 -9.40 7.00
C HIS A 4 -17.12 -7.98 6.98
N HIS A 5 -16.90 -7.39 8.15
CA HIS A 5 -16.33 -6.05 8.27
C HIS A 5 -14.89 -5.98 7.73
N LYS A 6 -14.07 -7.00 8.03
CA LYS A 6 -12.69 -7.08 7.51
C LYS A 6 -12.64 -7.15 5.98
N LYS A 7 -13.60 -7.83 5.34
CA LYS A 7 -13.67 -7.92 3.87
C LYS A 7 -13.99 -6.55 3.26
N ALA A 8 -14.93 -5.81 3.85
CA ALA A 8 -15.30 -4.48 3.39
C ALA A 8 -14.15 -3.47 3.51
N VAL A 9 -13.44 -3.47 4.64
CA VAL A 9 -12.26 -2.60 4.85
C VAL A 9 -11.17 -2.85 3.80
N ARG A 10 -10.86 -4.13 3.53
CA ARG A 10 -9.87 -4.49 2.51
C ARG A 10 -10.29 -4.07 1.10
N ALA A 11 -11.58 -4.20 0.77
CA ALA A 11 -12.11 -3.75 -0.50
C ALA A 11 -12.00 -2.22 -0.62
N ALA A 12 -12.45 -1.47 0.39
CA ALA A 12 -12.38 -0.02 0.41
C ALA A 12 -10.93 0.50 0.29
N PHE A 13 -9.98 -0.11 1.01
CA PHE A 13 -8.56 0.18 0.89
C PHE A 13 -8.07 -0.02 -0.54
N ARG A 14 -8.34 -1.19 -1.15
CA ARG A 14 -7.91 -1.49 -2.51
C ARG A 14 -8.48 -0.49 -3.51
N GLU A 15 -9.79 -0.22 -3.45
CA GLU A 15 -10.43 0.72 -4.39
C GLU A 15 -9.86 2.13 -4.23
N ALA A 16 -9.62 2.61 -3.01
CA ALA A 16 -9.04 3.93 -2.78
C ALA A 16 -7.60 4.05 -3.31
N VAL A 17 -6.81 2.99 -3.17
CA VAL A 17 -5.44 2.91 -3.71
C VAL A 17 -5.46 2.92 -5.24
N PHE A 18 -6.28 2.07 -5.85
CA PHE A 18 -6.39 1.97 -7.32
C PHE A 18 -6.92 3.25 -7.95
N ALA A 19 -7.94 3.87 -7.34
CA ALA A 19 -8.49 5.12 -7.81
C ALA A 19 -7.47 6.26 -7.79
N ARG A 20 -6.69 6.41 -6.71
CA ARG A 20 -5.59 7.41 -6.65
C ARG A 20 -4.55 7.15 -7.74
N ASP A 21 -4.23 5.88 -7.97
CA ASP A 21 -3.14 5.49 -8.85
C ASP A 21 -3.51 5.45 -10.33
N GLY A 22 -4.76 5.75 -10.67
CA GLY A 22 -5.27 5.71 -12.03
C GLY A 22 -5.34 4.30 -12.59
N HIS A 23 -5.52 3.29 -11.73
CA HIS A 23 -5.50 1.86 -12.11
C HIS A 23 -4.23 1.45 -12.86
N CYS A 24 -3.08 2.03 -12.48
CA CYS A 24 -1.78 1.71 -13.05
C CYS A 24 -0.79 1.31 -11.94
N CYS A 25 0.15 0.42 -12.26
CA CYS A 25 1.31 0.19 -11.42
C CYS A 25 2.09 1.48 -11.25
N ARG A 26 2.29 1.94 -10.01
CA ARG A 26 2.98 3.22 -9.73
C ARG A 26 4.48 3.20 -9.95
N VAL A 27 5.07 2.01 -10.10
CA VAL A 27 6.50 1.84 -10.38
C VAL A 27 6.78 1.78 -11.88
N CYS A 28 6.03 0.97 -12.64
CA CYS A 28 6.33 0.72 -14.05
C CYS A 28 5.26 1.18 -15.04
N GLY A 29 4.14 1.74 -14.56
CA GLY A 29 3.07 2.28 -15.40
C GLY A 29 2.12 1.27 -16.04
N ARG A 30 2.37 -0.05 -15.92
CA ARG A 30 1.48 -1.08 -16.49
C ARG A 30 0.07 -1.01 -15.93
N SER A 31 -0.92 -1.10 -16.81
CA SER A 31 -2.36 -1.16 -16.51
C SER A 31 -3.06 -2.33 -17.22
N ASP A 32 -2.35 -3.05 -18.08
CA ASP A 32 -2.78 -4.22 -18.85
C ASP A 32 -2.58 -5.54 -18.08
N THR A 33 -2.51 -5.47 -16.75
CA THR A 33 -2.20 -6.61 -15.88
C THR A 33 -2.96 -6.52 -14.57
N ALA A 34 -3.04 -7.65 -13.85
CA ALA A 34 -3.58 -7.65 -12.50
C ALA A 34 -2.71 -6.78 -11.58
N LEU A 35 -3.38 -5.93 -10.81
CA LEU A 35 -2.76 -5.06 -9.82
C LEU A 35 -3.14 -5.51 -8.41
N ASP A 36 -2.21 -5.31 -7.49
CA ASP A 36 -2.40 -5.51 -6.07
C ASP A 36 -2.18 -4.19 -5.32
N ALA A 37 -3.00 -3.95 -4.29
CA ALA A 37 -2.80 -2.85 -3.35
C ALA A 37 -1.82 -3.33 -2.26
N HIS A 38 -0.55 -3.01 -2.47
CA HIS A 38 0.53 -3.33 -1.55
C HIS A 38 0.54 -2.32 -0.38
N HIS A 39 0.81 -2.79 0.85
CA HIS A 39 1.05 -1.90 1.98
C HIS A 39 2.52 -1.51 1.97
N ILE A 40 2.83 -0.20 1.93
CA ILE A 40 4.20 0.31 1.87
C ILE A 40 4.93 0.09 3.21
N SER A 41 4.25 0.34 4.33
CA SER A 41 4.74 0.01 5.67
C SER A 41 3.96 -1.15 6.27
N ASP A 42 4.63 -1.95 7.09
CA ASP A 42 4.04 -3.09 7.80
C ASP A 42 2.76 -2.65 8.52
N ARG A 43 1.66 -3.37 8.22
CA ARG A 43 0.33 -3.17 8.81
C ARG A 43 0.29 -3.13 10.33
N THR A 44 1.27 -3.72 11.01
CA THR A 44 1.37 -3.77 12.47
C THR A 44 1.96 -2.49 13.07
N THR A 45 2.61 -1.66 12.26
CA THR A 45 3.19 -0.37 12.68
C THR A 45 2.18 0.77 12.65
N LEU A 46 1.00 0.55 12.04
CA LEU A 46 -0.05 1.56 11.87
C LEU A 46 -1.37 1.12 12.54
N PRO A 47 -2.09 2.06 13.21
CA PRO A 47 -3.43 1.79 13.73
C PRO A 47 -4.39 1.22 12.69
N GLY A 48 -5.35 0.41 13.14
CA GLY A 48 -6.37 -0.17 12.26
C GLY A 48 -5.82 -1.13 11.19
N GLY A 49 -4.54 -1.51 11.24
CA GLY A 49 -3.90 -2.36 10.24
C GLY A 49 -3.36 -1.61 9.02
N GLY A 50 -3.30 -0.27 9.06
CA GLY A 50 -2.74 0.53 7.97
C GLY A 50 -3.55 0.49 6.66
N TYR A 51 -4.85 0.15 6.71
CA TYR A 51 -5.77 0.13 5.56
C TYR A 51 -6.20 1.54 5.14
N VAL A 52 -5.24 2.43 4.95
CA VAL A 52 -5.42 3.80 4.47
C VAL A 52 -4.67 3.97 3.17
N LYS A 53 -5.25 4.70 2.21
CA LYS A 53 -4.65 4.86 0.88
C LYS A 53 -3.24 5.44 0.96
N GLU A 54 -2.97 6.28 1.95
CA GLU A 54 -1.66 6.88 2.23
C GLU A 54 -0.56 5.85 2.47
N ASN A 55 -0.90 4.64 2.94
CA ASN A 55 0.00 3.49 3.13
C ASN A 55 -0.11 2.46 2.00
N GLY A 56 -0.97 2.65 1.01
CA GLY A 56 -1.18 1.68 -0.06
C GLY A 56 -0.62 2.15 -1.39
N ILE A 57 -0.09 1.24 -2.20
CA ILE A 57 0.39 1.51 -3.57
C ILE A 57 -0.05 0.41 -4.53
N SER A 58 -0.49 0.79 -5.73
CA SER A 58 -0.86 -0.14 -6.80
C SER A 58 0.39 -0.67 -7.47
N LEU A 59 0.59 -1.99 -7.45
CA LEU A 59 1.73 -2.67 -8.07
C LEU A 59 1.27 -3.84 -8.95
N CYS A 60 1.92 -4.02 -10.08
CA CYS A 60 1.84 -5.29 -10.83
C CYS A 60 2.59 -6.41 -10.08
N ALA A 61 2.31 -7.67 -10.41
CA ALA A 61 2.91 -8.83 -9.72
C ALA A 61 4.45 -8.79 -9.61
N LEU A 62 5.16 -8.31 -10.65
CA LEU A 62 6.62 -8.18 -10.61
C LEU A 62 7.09 -7.13 -9.59
N CYS A 63 6.52 -5.94 -9.65
CA CYS A 63 6.86 -4.84 -8.73
C CYS A 63 6.43 -5.16 -7.30
N HIS A 64 5.31 -5.86 -7.14
CA HIS A 64 4.84 -6.32 -5.84
C HIS A 64 5.86 -7.25 -5.17
N ARG A 65 6.39 -8.25 -5.91
CA ARG A 65 7.44 -9.14 -5.40
C ARG A 65 8.70 -8.37 -4.96
N LEU A 66 9.11 -7.37 -5.74
CA LEU A 66 10.29 -6.55 -5.40
C LEU A 66 10.06 -5.70 -4.13
N ALA A 67 8.83 -5.21 -3.92
CA ALA A 67 8.46 -4.49 -2.70
C ALA A 67 8.44 -5.43 -1.47
N GLU A 68 7.91 -6.64 -1.61
CA GLU A 68 7.86 -7.64 -0.52
C GLU A 68 9.26 -8.12 -0.07
N GLN A 69 10.29 -8.01 -0.93
CA GLN A 69 11.66 -8.45 -0.61
C GLN A 69 12.18 -7.86 0.71
N LEU A 70 11.83 -6.60 1.04
CA LEU A 70 12.21 -5.99 2.31
C LEU A 70 11.67 -6.79 3.51
N TRP A 71 10.41 -7.22 3.46
CA TRP A 71 9.75 -7.93 4.56
C TRP A 71 10.21 -9.38 4.65
N GLU A 72 10.65 -9.96 3.54
CA GLU A 72 11.18 -11.33 3.49
C GLU A 72 12.66 -11.41 3.92
N THR A 73 13.47 -10.41 3.57
CA THR A 73 14.94 -10.49 3.69
C THR A 73 15.56 -9.43 4.60
N GLY A 74 14.80 -8.41 5.00
CA GLY A 74 15.31 -7.23 5.69
C GLY A 74 16.02 -6.22 4.79
N VAL A 75 16.11 -6.47 3.48
CA VAL A 75 16.81 -5.60 2.51
C VAL A 75 15.88 -5.28 1.33
N ALA A 76 15.62 -3.99 1.12
CA ALA A 76 14.80 -3.52 0.00
C ALA A 76 15.53 -3.73 -1.34
N ALA A 77 14.77 -4.11 -2.38
CA ALA A 77 15.27 -4.08 -3.75
C ALA A 77 15.57 -2.62 -4.16
N PRO A 78 16.55 -2.36 -5.05
CA PRO A 78 16.86 -1.01 -5.50
C PRO A 78 15.63 -0.30 -6.09
N GLY A 79 15.22 0.84 -5.52
CA GLY A 79 14.03 1.58 -5.95
C GLY A 79 12.73 1.19 -5.24
N PHE A 80 12.77 0.22 -4.32
CA PHE A 80 11.61 -0.33 -3.61
C PHE A 80 11.66 -0.12 -2.10
N SER A 81 12.49 0.79 -1.60
CA SER A 81 12.42 1.15 -0.18
C SER A 81 11.06 1.80 0.14
N PRO A 82 10.57 1.73 1.40
CA PRO A 82 9.29 2.32 1.76
C PRO A 82 9.22 3.82 1.40
N ASP A 83 10.28 4.58 1.69
CA ASP A 83 10.36 6.00 1.35
C ASP A 83 10.26 6.26 -0.16
N GLN A 84 10.88 5.41 -0.98
CA GLN A 84 10.78 5.50 -2.44
C GLN A 84 9.36 5.21 -2.92
N LEU A 85 8.70 4.19 -2.37
CA LEU A 85 7.33 3.85 -2.72
C LEU A 85 6.34 4.94 -2.27
N TYR A 86 6.54 5.51 -1.08
CA TYR A 86 5.77 6.65 -0.59
C TYR A 86 5.91 7.88 -1.51
N ALA A 87 7.11 8.18 -1.98
CA ALA A 87 7.35 9.30 -2.89
C ALA A 87 6.57 9.16 -4.21
N LEU A 88 6.44 7.94 -4.77
CA LEU A 88 5.72 7.67 -6.02
C LEU A 88 4.21 7.97 -5.97
N ILE A 89 3.66 8.03 -4.75
CA ILE A 89 2.24 8.29 -4.49
C ILE A 89 1.99 9.64 -3.81
N GLY A 90 3.04 10.46 -3.62
CA GLY A 90 2.94 11.75 -2.95
C GLY A 90 2.54 11.64 -1.46
N SER A 91 3.00 10.58 -0.79
CA SER A 91 2.71 10.29 0.62
C SER A 91 4.01 10.12 1.43
N SER A 92 3.87 9.75 2.70
CA SER A 92 4.95 9.45 3.64
C SER A 92 4.40 8.60 4.80
N TYR A 93 5.30 7.99 5.57
CA TYR A 93 4.90 7.27 6.79
C TYR A 93 4.12 8.17 7.77
N ALA A 94 4.52 9.44 7.92
CA ALA A 94 3.83 10.38 8.81
C ALA A 94 2.38 10.66 8.36
N GLN A 95 2.16 10.82 7.04
CA GLN A 95 0.82 10.97 6.49
C GLN A 95 -0.02 9.70 6.65
N ALA A 96 0.59 8.53 6.43
CA ALA A 96 -0.05 7.23 6.66
C ALA A 96 -0.46 7.03 8.13
N LEU A 97 0.40 7.38 9.08
CA LEU A 97 0.12 7.31 10.51
C LEU A 97 -1.04 8.23 10.88
N HIS A 98 -0.99 9.50 10.47
CA HIS A 98 -2.06 10.46 10.75
C HIS A 98 -3.41 10.01 10.16
N ALA A 99 -3.41 9.47 8.93
CA ALA A 99 -4.61 8.93 8.33
C ALA A 99 -5.15 7.70 9.08
N ALA A 100 -4.26 6.80 9.51
CA ALA A 100 -4.61 5.60 10.24
C ALA A 100 -5.21 5.92 11.63
N GLU A 101 -4.64 6.88 12.36
CA GLU A 101 -5.16 7.36 13.65
C GLU A 101 -6.59 7.92 13.50
N ARG A 102 -6.81 8.74 12.47
CA ARG A 102 -8.13 9.32 12.17
C ARG A 102 -9.17 8.27 11.78
N ALA A 103 -8.77 7.19 11.11
CA ALA A 103 -9.67 6.11 10.71
C ALA A 103 -9.97 5.12 11.83
N ALA A 104 -9.17 5.12 12.91
CA ALA A 104 -9.33 4.25 14.07
C ALA A 104 -10.17 4.89 15.20
N THR A 105 -10.53 6.17 15.07
CA THR A 105 -11.37 6.93 16.01
C THR A 105 -12.84 6.81 15.63
#